data_AF-A0A1S1T9D7-F1
#
_entry.id   AF-A0A1S1T9D7-F1
#
_cell.length_a   1.000
_cell.length_b   1.000
_cell.length_c   1.000
_cell.angle_alpha   90.00
_cell.angle_beta   90.00
_cell.angle_gamma   90.00
#
_symmetry.space_group_name_H-M   'P 1'
#
loop_
_entity.id
_entity.type
_entity.pdbx_description
1 polymer ?
#
loop_
_entity_poly.entity_id
_entity_poly.type
_entity_poly.pdbx_seq_one_letter_code
_entity_poly.pdbx_strand_id
1 'polypeptide(L)'
;MTAALDKIYTADEAAERLRLTNRAVIKIARKYGLCSRQGRNYLFSEADLLELWEVMREPAKEPKPLPPKPYISDHRLYEELQKLSSKKKGPGRQRWEVTNAKNKELREATKAEIEKWRGEPPLDHTNRDPDYWTPERKERRRLESLAKKKGWMART
;
A
#
# COMPACT_ATOMS: atom_id res chain seq x y z
N MET A 1 16.58 20.80 68.95
CA MET A 1 16.72 21.93 68.01
C MET A 1 15.35 22.57 67.87
N THR A 2 15.16 23.79 68.36
CA THR A 2 13.90 24.53 68.20
C THR A 2 13.89 25.12 66.78
N ALA A 3 13.30 24.39 65.83
CA ALA A 3 13.14 24.90 64.47
C ALA A 3 12.23 26.14 64.54
N ALA A 4 12.77 27.30 64.15
CA ALA A 4 11.95 28.48 63.94
C ALA A 4 10.98 28.16 62.79
N LEU A 5 9.70 28.48 62.98
CA LEU A 5 8.71 28.32 61.93
C LEU A 5 9.02 29.33 60.81
N ASP A 6 9.04 28.84 59.57
CA ASP A 6 9.15 29.69 58.39
C ASP A 6 8.00 30.70 58.30
N LYS A 7 8.13 31.71 57.43
CA LYS A 7 7.09 32.73 57.25
C LYS A 7 5.75 32.07 56.91
N ILE A 8 4.74 32.37 57.72
CA ILE A 8 3.35 31.98 57.46
C ILE A 8 2.69 33.08 56.65
N TYR A 9 2.17 32.71 55.48
CA TYR A 9 1.44 33.59 54.59
C TYR A 9 -0.06 33.49 54.85
N THR A 10 -0.73 34.65 54.78
CA THR A 10 -2.20 34.70 54.72
C THR A 10 -2.68 34.39 53.30
N ALA A 11 -3.99 34.19 53.14
CA ALA A 11 -4.57 33.97 51.81
C ALA A 11 -4.29 35.12 50.83
N ASP A 12 -4.35 36.37 51.31
CA ASP A 12 -4.06 37.57 50.51
C ASP A 12 -2.59 37.58 50.05
N GLU A 13 -1.65 37.35 50.96
CA GLU A 13 -0.22 37.31 50.64
C GLU A 13 0.13 36.15 49.69
N ALA A 14 -0.48 34.98 49.89
CA ALA A 14 -0.32 33.82 49.03
C ALA A 14 -0.85 34.09 47.61
N ALA A 15 -2.00 34.75 47.50
CA ALA A 15 -2.61 35.13 46.24
C ALA A 15 -1.79 36.16 45.48
N GLU A 16 -1.25 37.16 46.15
CA GLU A 16 -0.32 38.13 45.56
C GLU A 16 0.95 37.44 45.04
N ARG A 17 1.53 36.54 45.84
CA ARG A 17 2.77 35.84 45.49
C ARG A 17 2.62 34.91 44.30
N LEU A 18 1.50 34.20 44.20
CA LEU A 18 1.18 33.31 43.08
C LEU A 18 0.50 34.02 41.90
N ARG A 19 0.18 35.31 42.03
CA ARG A 19 -0.60 36.11 41.06
C ARG A 19 -1.94 35.47 40.70
N LEU A 20 -2.64 34.99 41.72
CA LEU A 20 -3.97 34.38 41.62
C LEU A 20 -4.99 35.14 42.46
N THR A 21 -6.27 34.77 42.33
CA THR A 21 -7.29 35.27 43.26
C THR A 21 -7.28 34.45 44.55
N ASN A 22 -7.60 35.06 45.69
CA ASN A 22 -7.76 34.38 46.98
C ASN A 22 -8.62 33.11 46.88
N ARG A 23 -9.75 33.22 46.17
CA ARG A 23 -10.67 32.11 45.99
C ARG A 23 -10.02 30.95 45.23
N ALA A 24 -9.21 31.24 44.22
CA ALA A 24 -8.51 30.20 43.45
C ALA A 24 -7.45 29.49 44.31
N VAL A 25 -6.63 30.26 45.04
CA VAL A 25 -5.60 29.70 45.94
C VAL A 25 -6.23 28.81 47.00
N ILE A 26 -7.24 29.31 47.73
CA ILE A 26 -7.94 28.52 48.77
C ILE A 26 -8.58 27.26 48.18
N LYS A 27 -9.18 27.36 46.98
CA LYS A 27 -9.85 26.21 46.34
C LYS A 27 -8.85 25.12 45.96
N ILE A 28 -7.71 25.50 45.37
CA ILE A 28 -6.65 24.55 44.98
C ILE A 28 -6.03 23.95 46.23
N ALA A 29 -5.63 24.78 47.20
CA ALA A 29 -4.99 24.33 48.42
C ALA A 29 -5.85 23.33 49.22
N ARG A 30 -7.15 23.61 49.35
CA ARG A 30 -8.09 22.68 49.99
C ARG A 30 -8.23 21.36 49.25
N LYS A 31 -8.09 21.36 47.92
CA LYS A 31 -8.20 20.15 47.10
C LYS A 31 -7.00 19.22 47.32
N TYR A 32 -5.81 19.78 47.52
CA TYR A 32 -4.56 19.02 47.66
C TYR A 32 -4.03 18.93 49.10
N GLY A 33 -4.70 19.57 50.07
CA GLY A 33 -4.31 19.54 51.48
C GLY A 33 -3.18 20.49 51.85
N LEU A 34 -2.84 21.45 50.99
CA LEU A 34 -1.69 22.36 51.07
C LEU A 34 -2.01 23.66 51.82
N CYS A 35 -2.82 23.59 52.87
CA CYS A 35 -3.10 24.76 53.70
C CYS A 35 -3.55 24.36 55.09
N SER A 36 -3.14 25.16 56.07
CA SER A 36 -3.68 25.10 57.43
C SER A 36 -4.90 26.01 57.55
N ARG A 37 -5.95 25.53 58.22
CA ARG A 37 -7.17 26.30 58.46
C ARG A 37 -7.31 26.64 59.93
N GLN A 38 -7.41 27.94 60.22
CA GLN A 38 -7.75 28.44 61.54
C GLN A 38 -9.06 29.23 61.46
N GLY A 39 -10.18 28.57 61.76
CA GLY A 39 -11.51 29.16 61.67
C GLY A 39 -11.89 29.55 60.23
N ARG A 40 -11.89 30.86 59.95
CA ARG A 40 -12.15 31.44 58.61
C ARG A 40 -10.87 31.77 57.84
N ASN A 41 -9.72 31.74 58.50
CA ASN A 41 -8.44 32.10 57.91
C ASN A 41 -7.77 30.86 57.33
N TYR A 42 -7.14 31.05 56.17
CA TYR A 42 -6.30 30.05 55.52
C TYR A 42 -4.85 30.54 55.59
N LEU A 43 -3.99 29.67 56.08
CA LEU A 43 -2.58 29.93 56.32
C LEU A 43 -1.75 28.97 55.50
N PHE A 44 -0.64 29.48 54.97
CA PHE A 44 0.26 28.76 54.07
C PHE A 44 1.69 28.89 54.59
N SER A 45 2.42 27.79 54.59
CA SER A 45 3.88 27.82 54.70
C SER A 45 4.51 28.12 53.33
N GLU A 46 5.81 28.43 53.32
CA GLU A 46 6.53 28.59 52.04
C GLU A 46 6.57 27.28 51.24
N ALA A 47 6.66 26.13 51.90
CA ALA A 47 6.57 24.81 51.28
C ALA A 47 5.22 24.59 50.60
N ASP A 48 4.11 24.95 51.26
CA ASP A 48 2.76 24.83 50.68
C ASP A 48 2.62 25.62 49.37
N LEU A 49 3.19 26.82 49.30
CA LEU A 49 3.14 27.64 48.08
C LEU A 49 3.95 27.05 46.93
N LEU A 50 5.10 26.44 47.23
CA LEU A 50 5.93 25.75 46.23
C LEU A 50 5.21 24.53 45.69
N GLU A 51 4.66 23.67 46.56
CA GLU A 51 3.89 22.50 46.16
C GLU A 51 2.64 22.90 45.37
N LEU A 52 1.96 23.98 45.78
CA LEU A 52 0.78 24.46 45.07
C LEU A 52 1.14 24.96 43.66
N TRP A 53 2.31 25.59 43.51
CA TRP A 53 2.84 25.97 42.21
C TRP A 53 3.21 24.76 41.34
N GLU A 54 3.81 23.72 41.93
CA GLU A 54 4.12 22.47 41.22
C GLU A 54 2.86 21.76 40.74
N VAL A 55 1.83 21.68 41.57
CA VAL A 55 0.52 21.10 41.22
C VAL A 55 -0.14 21.84 40.05
N MET A 56 0.12 23.14 39.93
CA MET A 56 -0.40 23.97 38.84
C MET A 56 0.39 23.83 37.53
N ARG A 57 1.57 23.19 37.53
CA ARG A 57 2.34 22.99 36.30
C ARG A 57 1.59 22.07 35.35
N GLU A 58 1.66 22.40 34.07
CA GLU A 58 1.13 21.54 33.02
C GLU A 58 1.89 20.20 33.05
N PRO A 59 1.18 19.05 33.04
CA PRO A 59 1.85 17.77 32.94
C PRO A 59 2.66 17.74 31.65
N ALA A 60 3.84 17.10 31.68
CA ALA A 60 4.66 16.95 30.49
C ALA A 60 3.80 16.35 29.37
N LYS A 61 3.63 17.10 28.28
CA LYS A 61 2.84 16.66 27.14
C LYS A 61 3.51 15.45 26.52
N GLU A 62 3.00 14.27 26.82
CA GLU A 62 3.46 13.06 26.15
C GLU A 62 3.31 13.25 24.63
N PRO A 63 4.33 12.89 23.84
CA PRO A 63 4.20 12.95 22.39
C PRO A 63 2.96 12.13 22.00
N LYS A 64 2.09 12.74 21.18
CA LYS A 64 0.89 12.04 20.70
C LYS A 64 1.30 10.69 20.12
N PRO A 65 0.66 9.58 20.53
CA PRO A 65 0.98 8.29 19.93
C PRO A 65 0.76 8.37 18.43
N LEU A 66 1.66 7.75 17.67
CA LEU A 66 1.52 7.67 16.22
C LEU A 66 0.18 7.00 15.91
N PRO A 67 -0.54 7.45 14.86
CA PRO A 67 -1.77 6.79 14.45
C PRO A 67 -1.48 5.31 14.14
N PRO A 68 -2.38 4.38 14.50
CA PRO A 68 -2.19 2.97 14.19
C PRO A 68 -2.06 2.79 12.67
N LYS A 69 -1.15 1.91 12.25
CA LYS A 69 -1.04 1.56 10.83
C LYS A 69 -2.38 0.92 10.39
N PRO A 70 -2.94 1.32 9.24
CA PRO A 70 -4.18 0.72 8.76
C PRO A 70 -3.98 -0.78 8.54
N TYR A 71 -4.95 -1.57 8.99
CA TYR A 71 -4.96 -3.01 8.75
C TYR A 71 -5.09 -3.29 7.24
N ILE A 72 -4.31 -4.22 6.71
CA ILE A 72 -4.39 -4.64 5.31
C ILE A 72 -5.73 -5.36 5.14
N SER A 73 -6.54 -5.00 4.14
CA SER A 73 -7.80 -5.69 3.91
C SER A 73 -7.58 -7.18 3.62
N ASP A 74 -8.46 -8.04 4.15
CA ASP A 74 -8.37 -9.49 3.98
C ASP A 74 -8.29 -9.90 2.50
N HIS A 75 -8.93 -9.13 1.62
CA HIS A 75 -8.84 -9.31 0.17
C HIS A 75 -7.41 -9.15 -0.36
N ARG A 76 -6.69 -8.09 0.06
CA ARG A 76 -5.30 -7.88 -0.35
C ARG A 76 -4.39 -8.98 0.18
N LEU A 77 -4.64 -9.40 1.43
CA LEU A 77 -3.90 -10.49 2.05
C LEU A 77 -4.13 -11.81 1.30
N TYR A 78 -5.37 -12.09 0.90
CA TYR A 78 -5.71 -13.26 0.09
C TYR A 78 -5.07 -13.23 -1.30
N GLU A 79 -5.06 -12.08 -1.99
CA GLU A 79 -4.38 -11.94 -3.28
C GLU A 79 -2.87 -12.18 -3.18
N GLU A 80 -2.23 -11.64 -2.14
CA GLU A 80 -0.80 -11.86 -1.89
C GLU A 80 -0.50 -13.34 -1.63
N LEU A 81 -1.33 -14.00 -0.82
CA LEU A 81 -1.21 -15.43 -0.57
C LEU A 81 -1.42 -16.26 -1.84
N GLN A 82 -2.40 -15.91 -2.68
CA GLN A 82 -2.59 -16.56 -3.97
C GLN A 82 -1.37 -16.39 -4.89
N LYS A 83 -0.78 -15.19 -4.94
CA LYS A 83 0.43 -14.93 -5.73
C LYS A 83 1.60 -15.78 -5.25
N LEU A 84 1.82 -15.86 -3.94
CA LEU A 84 2.90 -16.64 -3.34
C LEU A 84 2.71 -18.15 -3.50
N SER A 85 1.48 -18.65 -3.38
CA SER A 85 1.16 -20.08 -3.52
C SER A 85 1.02 -20.53 -4.97
N SER A 86 0.83 -19.61 -5.92
CA SER A 86 0.76 -19.95 -7.33
C SER A 86 2.09 -20.54 -7.82
N LYS A 87 2.04 -21.75 -8.38
CA LYS A 87 3.21 -22.37 -9.02
C LYS A 87 3.60 -21.53 -10.22
N LYS A 88 4.81 -20.97 -10.20
CA LYS A 88 5.35 -20.24 -11.36
C LYS A 88 5.30 -21.15 -12.58
N LYS A 89 4.83 -20.62 -13.71
CA LYS A 89 4.87 -21.34 -14.99
C LYS A 89 6.31 -21.79 -15.25
N GLY A 90 6.53 -23.09 -15.36
CA GLY A 90 7.87 -23.63 -15.58
C GLY A 90 8.49 -23.12 -16.89
N PRO A 91 9.83 -23.18 -17.04
CA PRO A 91 10.53 -22.68 -18.22
C PRO A 91 10.07 -23.35 -19.52
N GLY A 92 9.58 -24.60 -19.44
CA GLY A 92 8.99 -25.30 -20.58
C GLY A 92 7.72 -24.63 -21.13
N ARG A 93 6.87 -24.08 -20.26
CA ARG A 93 5.65 -23.39 -20.70
C ARG A 93 5.96 -22.06 -21.37
N GLN A 94 6.93 -21.31 -20.86
CA GLN A 94 7.38 -20.06 -21.49
C GLN A 94 7.97 -20.33 -22.88
N ARG A 95 8.82 -21.35 -23.02
CA ARG A 95 9.37 -21.77 -24.33
C ARG A 95 8.26 -22.17 -25.29
N TRP A 96 7.28 -22.95 -24.83
CA TRP A 96 6.12 -23.31 -25.64
C TRP A 96 5.33 -22.07 -26.08
N GLU A 97 5.02 -21.14 -25.18
CA GLU A 97 4.29 -19.89 -25.47
C GLU A 97 5.01 -19.06 -26.56
N VAL A 98 6.35 -18.91 -26.46
CA VAL A 98 7.16 -18.22 -27.48
C VAL A 98 7.12 -18.94 -28.83
N THR A 99 7.32 -20.26 -28.85
CA THR A 99 7.26 -21.04 -30.11
C THR A 99 5.87 -21.04 -30.73
N ASN A 100 4.82 -21.04 -29.91
CA ASN A 100 3.44 -21.00 -30.37
C ASN A 100 3.08 -19.64 -30.97
N ALA A 101 3.54 -18.53 -30.37
CA ALA A 101 3.36 -17.18 -30.91
C ALA A 101 4.02 -17.05 -32.30
N LYS A 102 5.28 -17.47 -32.44
CA LYS A 102 5.97 -17.50 -33.75
C LYS A 102 5.25 -18.37 -34.78
N ASN A 103 4.76 -19.54 -34.35
CA ASN A 103 3.99 -20.41 -35.23
C ASN A 103 2.63 -19.81 -35.62
N LYS A 104 2.00 -19.01 -34.75
CA LYS A 104 0.76 -18.30 -35.04
C LYS A 104 0.98 -17.23 -36.11
N GLU A 105 2.03 -16.43 -35.99
CA GLU A 105 2.39 -15.43 -37.00
C GLU A 105 2.67 -16.10 -38.35
N LEU A 106 3.43 -17.20 -38.36
CA LEU A 106 3.68 -17.97 -39.58
C LEU A 106 2.39 -18.55 -40.18
N ARG A 107 1.43 -18.99 -39.36
CA ARG A 107 0.11 -19.46 -39.81
C ARG A 107 -0.66 -18.34 -40.48
N GLU A 108 -0.74 -17.18 -39.85
CA GLU A 108 -1.50 -16.03 -40.32
C GLU A 108 -0.90 -15.46 -41.60
N ALA A 109 0.44 -15.33 -41.67
CA ALA A 109 1.14 -14.92 -42.88
C ALA A 109 0.92 -15.92 -44.04
N THR A 110 1.01 -17.23 -43.76
CA THR A 110 0.77 -18.26 -44.78
C THR A 110 -0.69 -18.23 -45.27
N LYS A 111 -1.65 -18.01 -44.36
CA LYS A 111 -3.07 -17.88 -44.72
C LYS A 111 -3.33 -16.63 -45.54
N ALA A 112 -2.76 -15.50 -45.18
CA ALA A 112 -2.90 -14.24 -45.91
C ALA A 112 -2.33 -14.35 -47.34
N GLU A 113 -1.20 -15.03 -47.50
CA GLU A 113 -0.61 -15.27 -48.83
C GLU A 113 -1.48 -16.20 -49.68
N ILE A 114 -2.01 -17.28 -49.09
CA ILE A 114 -2.94 -18.18 -49.77
C ILE A 114 -4.24 -17.47 -50.15
N GLU A 115 -4.71 -16.56 -49.30
CA GLU A 115 -5.94 -15.79 -49.53
C GLU A 115 -5.85 -14.88 -50.77
N LYS A 116 -4.65 -14.41 -51.13
CA LYS A 116 -4.43 -13.67 -52.39
C LYS A 116 -4.84 -14.48 -53.63
N TRP A 117 -4.71 -15.80 -53.58
CA TRP A 117 -5.05 -16.70 -54.68
C TRP A 117 -6.44 -17.34 -54.57
N ARG A 118 -7.26 -16.91 -53.59
CA ARG A 118 -8.59 -17.48 -53.34
C ARG A 118 -9.55 -17.35 -54.53
N GLY A 119 -9.36 -16.33 -55.38
CA GLY A 119 -10.15 -16.09 -56.59
C GLY A 119 -9.61 -16.75 -57.85
N GLU A 120 -8.43 -17.38 -57.81
CA GLU A 120 -7.84 -18.04 -58.96
C GLU A 120 -8.31 -19.50 -59.07
N PRO A 121 -8.40 -20.05 -60.30
CA PRO A 121 -8.58 -21.48 -60.49
C PRO A 121 -7.58 -22.30 -59.67
N PRO A 122 -7.97 -23.46 -59.12
CA PRO A 122 -7.04 -24.37 -58.46
C PRO A 122 -5.84 -24.71 -59.35
N LEU A 123 -4.67 -24.86 -58.75
CA LEU A 123 -3.48 -25.32 -59.47
C LEU A 123 -3.70 -26.75 -59.98
N ASP A 124 -3.51 -26.95 -61.27
CA ASP A 124 -3.44 -28.28 -61.86
C ASP A 124 -2.05 -28.87 -61.57
N HIS A 125 -2.01 -29.71 -60.54
CA HIS A 125 -0.77 -30.37 -60.11
C HIS A 125 -0.28 -31.46 -61.08
N THR A 126 -1.09 -31.84 -62.08
CA THR A 126 -0.75 -32.87 -63.07
C THR A 126 -0.15 -32.30 -64.35
N ASN A 127 -0.26 -30.99 -64.56
CA ASN A 127 0.28 -30.32 -65.75
C ASN A 127 1.82 -30.37 -65.78
N ARG A 128 2.38 -30.85 -66.90
CA ARG A 128 3.81 -31.01 -67.14
C ARG A 128 4.42 -29.93 -68.04
N ASP A 129 3.60 -28.99 -68.52
CA ASP A 129 4.05 -27.89 -69.38
C ASP A 129 4.98 -26.94 -68.60
N PRO A 130 6.20 -26.66 -69.09
CA PRO A 130 7.13 -25.75 -68.41
C PRO A 130 6.57 -24.34 -68.24
N ASP A 131 5.81 -23.86 -69.24
CA ASP A 131 5.24 -22.52 -69.28
C ASP A 131 4.05 -22.35 -68.33
N TYR A 132 3.42 -23.46 -67.92
CA TYR A 132 2.37 -23.44 -66.90
C TYR A 132 2.91 -23.12 -65.50
N TRP A 133 4.18 -23.46 -65.21
CA TRP A 133 4.79 -23.33 -63.89
C TRP A 133 5.60 -22.04 -63.72
N THR A 134 4.89 -20.91 -63.68
CA THR A 134 5.47 -19.60 -63.33
C THR A 134 6.05 -19.60 -61.90
N PRO A 135 6.98 -18.67 -61.58
CA PRO A 135 7.54 -18.53 -60.23
C PRO A 135 6.47 -18.40 -59.13
N GLU A 136 5.41 -17.63 -59.40
CA GLU A 136 4.28 -17.41 -58.48
C GLU A 136 3.48 -18.69 -58.23
N ARG A 137 3.22 -19.50 -59.28
CA ARG A 137 2.53 -20.80 -59.14
C ARG A 137 3.37 -21.84 -58.39
N LYS A 138 4.70 -21.80 -58.55
CA LYS A 138 5.63 -22.63 -57.77
C LYS A 138 5.63 -22.22 -56.30
N GLU A 139 5.56 -20.92 -56.01
CA GLU A 139 5.48 -20.39 -54.64
C GLU A 139 4.14 -20.74 -53.97
N ARG A 140 3.02 -20.56 -54.68
CA ARG A 140 1.70 -21.01 -54.24
C ARG A 140 1.68 -22.50 -53.88
N ARG A 141 2.21 -23.36 -54.76
CA ARG A 141 2.33 -24.80 -54.49
C ARG A 141 3.16 -25.11 -53.25
N ARG A 142 4.27 -24.38 -53.02
CA ARG A 142 5.12 -24.55 -51.84
C ARG A 142 4.38 -24.18 -50.55
N LEU A 143 3.65 -23.06 -50.54
CA LEU A 143 2.90 -22.60 -49.37
C LEU A 143 1.70 -23.50 -49.06
N GLU A 144 0.94 -23.94 -50.07
CA GLU A 144 -0.15 -24.90 -49.91
C GLU A 144 0.36 -26.24 -49.34
N SER A 145 1.51 -26.72 -49.84
CA SER A 145 2.16 -27.94 -49.33
C SER A 145 2.66 -27.77 -47.90
N LEU A 146 3.24 -26.63 -47.56
CA LEU A 146 3.72 -26.31 -46.21
C LEU A 146 2.55 -26.25 -45.22
N ALA A 147 1.46 -25.58 -45.60
CA ALA A 147 0.24 -25.50 -44.81
C ALA A 147 -0.40 -26.88 -44.59
N LYS A 148 -0.49 -27.73 -45.63
CA LYS A 148 -0.97 -29.12 -45.52
C LYS A 148 -0.05 -29.99 -44.65
N LYS A 149 1.27 -29.82 -44.75
CA LYS A 149 2.26 -30.55 -43.93
C LYS A 149 2.16 -30.19 -42.46
N LYS A 150 1.95 -28.91 -42.14
CA LYS A 150 1.79 -28.41 -40.75
C LYS A 150 0.36 -28.56 -40.21
N GLY A 151 -0.57 -29.11 -40.98
CA GLY A 151 -1.97 -29.31 -40.57
C GLY A 151 -2.79 -28.02 -40.49
N TRP A 152 -2.40 -26.98 -41.21
CA TRP A 152 -3.09 -25.68 -41.23
C TRP A 152 -4.18 -25.62 -42.31
N MET A 153 -4.18 -26.58 -43.23
CA MET A 153 -5.23 -26.80 -44.23
C MET A 153 -5.53 -28.30 -44.36
N ALA A 154 -6.74 -28.62 -44.80
CA ALA A 154 -7.17 -29.98 -45.09
C ALA A 154 -6.33 -30.58 -46.23
N ARG A 155 -5.99 -31.87 -46.10
CA ARG A 155 -5.42 -32.65 -47.20
C ARG A 155 -6.58 -33.08 -48.09
N THR A 156 -6.80 -32.31 -49.15
CA THR A 156 -7.64 -32.68 -50.30
C THR A 156 -6.89 -33.62 -51.22
#